data_AF-A0A022QY16-F1
#
_entry.id   AF-A0A022QY16-F1
#
_cell.length_a   1.000
_cell.length_b   1.000
_cell.length_c   1.000
_cell.angle_alpha   90.00
_cell.angle_beta   90.00
_cell.angle_gamma   90.00
#
_symmetry.space_group_name_H-M   'P 1'
#
loop_
_entity.id
_entity.type
_entity.pdbx_description
1 polymer ?
#
loop_
_entity_poly.entity_id
_entity_poly.type
_entity_poly.pdbx_seq_one_letter_code
_entity_poly.pdbx_strand_id
1 'polypeptide(L)'
;MASLSSNPTILHFRNPRTPFRNSRRSPYIFVLSNLASSSDDSAKSPRRISADSSPKARFVARRTESVSVRQLQRPLIEYMSLPASQYSVLDAERIERIDDSTFRCYVYRFKFFAFEVCPVLLVRVEEQPNGCCIKLLSCKLEGSPIVVAQNDKFDASMENKISCDSTRGDSSVQKLTSDAVIEVNIEIPFAFRAIPTQAIESTGSQVLEQILKAMLPRFMSQLMKDYEAWASGDTSRQPLGTGEI
;
A
#
# COMPACT_ATOMS: atom_id res chain seq x y z
N MET A 1 -29.49 -53.73 -2.45
CA MET A 1 -29.73 -53.94 -3.90
C MET A 1 -30.13 -52.59 -4.47
N ALA A 2 -29.47 -51.94 -5.42
CA ALA A 2 -28.35 -52.27 -6.27
C ALA A 2 -27.50 -51.01 -6.52
N SER A 3 -26.22 -51.23 -6.74
CA SER A 3 -25.17 -50.30 -7.13
C SER A 3 -25.30 -49.83 -8.58
N LEU A 4 -24.98 -48.57 -8.86
CA LEU A 4 -24.45 -48.14 -10.16
C LEU A 4 -23.28 -47.18 -9.93
N SER A 5 -22.08 -47.71 -10.18
CA SER A 5 -20.83 -46.96 -10.34
C SER A 5 -20.76 -46.39 -11.75
N SER A 6 -20.11 -45.24 -11.92
CA SER A 6 -19.49 -44.87 -13.19
C SER A 6 -18.23 -44.05 -12.93
N ASN A 7 -17.11 -44.59 -13.43
CA ASN A 7 -15.73 -44.19 -13.20
C ASN A 7 -15.35 -42.86 -13.91
N PRO A 8 -14.26 -42.21 -13.45
CA PRO A 8 -13.76 -40.95 -14.01
C PRO A 8 -12.92 -41.15 -15.28
N THR A 9 -13.06 -40.22 -16.23
CA THR A 9 -12.32 -40.15 -17.48
C THR A 9 -10.88 -39.65 -17.24
N ILE A 10 -9.90 -40.48 -17.57
CA ILE A 10 -8.46 -40.18 -17.57
C ILE A 10 -8.12 -39.37 -18.83
N LEU A 11 -7.59 -38.16 -18.66
CA LEU A 11 -7.00 -37.36 -19.74
C LEU A 11 -5.51 -37.71 -19.89
N HIS A 12 -5.18 -38.37 -20.99
CA HIS A 12 -3.81 -38.63 -21.42
C HIS A 12 -3.13 -37.34 -21.90
N PHE A 13 -2.15 -36.84 -21.14
CA PHE A 13 -1.19 -35.85 -21.64
C PHE A 13 -0.07 -36.55 -22.42
N ARG A 14 -0.09 -36.34 -23.74
CA ARG A 14 0.91 -36.83 -24.70
C ARG A 14 2.09 -35.85 -24.71
N ASN A 15 3.26 -36.35 -24.32
CA ASN A 15 4.52 -35.61 -24.26
C ASN A 15 5.17 -35.54 -25.67
N PRO A 16 5.45 -34.35 -26.26
CA PRO A 16 6.24 -34.27 -27.48
C PRO A 16 7.74 -34.20 -27.16
N ARG A 17 8.44 -35.31 -27.42
CA ARG A 17 9.90 -35.38 -27.50
C ARG A 17 10.37 -34.63 -28.75
N THR A 18 11.17 -33.59 -28.59
CA THR A 18 11.95 -32.98 -29.69
C THR A 18 13.41 -33.42 -29.61
N PRO A 19 14.06 -33.77 -30.74
CA PRO A 19 15.45 -34.22 -30.74
C PRO A 19 16.41 -33.02 -30.85
N PHE A 20 17.29 -32.88 -29.87
CA PHE A 20 18.49 -32.04 -29.97
C PHE A 20 19.49 -32.70 -30.92
N ARG A 21 19.69 -32.11 -32.10
CA ARG A 21 20.75 -32.49 -33.03
C ARG A 21 21.96 -31.60 -32.81
N ASN A 22 22.97 -32.15 -32.15
CA ASN A 22 24.33 -31.61 -32.11
C ASN A 22 24.94 -31.63 -33.52
N SER A 23 25.49 -30.50 -33.96
CA SER A 23 26.46 -30.46 -35.06
C SER A 23 27.66 -29.63 -34.64
N ARG A 24 28.78 -30.32 -34.40
CA ARG A 24 30.15 -29.78 -34.33
C ARG A 24 30.79 -29.96 -35.71
N ARG A 25 31.77 -29.07 -36.01
CA ARG A 25 32.78 -29.02 -37.12
C ARG A 25 32.47 -27.89 -38.11
N SER A 26 33.41 -27.05 -38.56
CA SER A 26 34.87 -26.91 -38.37
C SER A 26 35.31 -25.54 -38.99
N PRO A 27 36.58 -25.27 -39.37
CA PRO A 27 37.39 -24.14 -38.91
C PRO A 27 37.58 -23.06 -39.99
N TYR A 28 38.34 -22.00 -39.70
CA TYR A 28 39.53 -21.57 -40.45
C TYR A 28 39.92 -20.14 -40.05
N ILE A 29 41.15 -20.07 -39.55
CA ILE A 29 41.95 -18.86 -39.37
C ILE A 29 42.23 -18.26 -40.75
N PHE A 30 41.92 -16.98 -40.94
CA PHE A 30 42.60 -16.16 -41.93
C PHE A 30 43.19 -14.94 -41.22
N VAL A 31 44.51 -14.97 -41.07
CA VAL A 31 45.36 -13.83 -40.76
C VAL A 31 45.55 -13.08 -42.07
N LEU A 32 45.16 -11.81 -42.12
CA LEU A 32 45.73 -10.83 -43.06
C LEU A 32 45.93 -9.51 -42.31
N SER A 33 47.20 -9.27 -42.00
CA SER A 33 47.78 -7.96 -41.74
C SER A 33 47.63 -7.06 -42.96
N ASN A 34 47.22 -5.80 -42.76
CA ASN A 34 47.66 -4.69 -43.59
C ASN A 34 47.57 -3.37 -42.80
N LEU A 35 48.72 -2.72 -42.67
CA LEU A 35 48.83 -1.30 -42.33
C LEU A 35 48.49 -0.48 -43.58
N ALA A 36 47.65 0.54 -43.42
CA ALA A 36 47.80 1.82 -44.12
C ALA A 36 47.02 2.88 -43.35
N SER A 37 47.67 4.02 -43.14
CA SER A 37 47.16 5.19 -42.43
C SER A 37 46.19 6.00 -43.29
N SER A 38 45.13 6.55 -42.69
CA SER A 38 44.76 7.96 -42.89
C SER A 38 43.72 8.36 -41.86
N SER A 39 43.99 9.47 -41.19
CA SER A 39 43.12 10.20 -40.29
C SER A 39 41.78 10.52 -40.94
N ASP A 40 40.66 10.18 -40.29
CA ASP A 40 39.54 11.11 -40.21
C ASP A 40 38.57 10.74 -39.06
N ASP A 41 38.02 11.80 -38.48
CA ASP A 41 37.17 11.84 -37.30
C ASP A 41 35.87 11.00 -37.42
N SER A 42 35.63 10.15 -36.43
CA SER A 42 34.35 10.13 -35.69
C SER A 42 34.42 9.02 -34.65
N ALA A 43 34.72 9.41 -33.41
CA ALA A 43 34.57 8.55 -32.25
C ALA A 43 33.08 8.13 -32.12
N LYS A 44 32.71 6.98 -32.69
CA LYS A 44 31.46 6.29 -32.34
C LYS A 44 31.59 5.86 -30.90
N SER A 45 30.97 6.63 -30.01
CA SER A 45 30.85 6.28 -28.61
C SER A 45 30.27 4.86 -28.53
N PRO A 46 30.85 3.93 -27.75
CA PRO A 46 30.13 2.71 -27.42
C PRO A 46 28.87 3.15 -26.70
N ARG A 47 27.69 2.80 -27.23
CA ARG A 47 26.43 3.02 -26.54
C ARG A 47 26.56 2.32 -25.20
N ARG A 48 26.81 3.11 -24.14
CA ARG A 48 26.60 2.68 -22.78
C ARG A 48 25.16 2.19 -22.75
N ILE A 49 24.99 0.89 -22.52
CA ILE A 49 23.69 0.33 -22.14
C ILE A 49 23.39 1.05 -20.84
N SER A 50 22.63 2.15 -20.94
CA SER A 50 22.01 2.77 -19.78
C SER A 50 21.23 1.64 -19.13
N ALA A 51 21.56 1.31 -17.88
CA ALA A 51 20.83 0.31 -17.11
C ALA A 51 19.34 0.58 -17.33
N ASP A 52 18.64 -0.38 -17.94
CA ASP A 52 17.25 -0.27 -18.35
C ASP A 52 16.43 0.04 -17.10
N SER A 53 16.15 1.32 -16.87
CA SER A 53 15.36 1.76 -15.73
C SER A 53 13.95 1.26 -16.01
N SER A 54 13.53 0.23 -15.29
CA SER A 54 12.17 -0.30 -15.40
C SER A 54 11.17 0.86 -15.34
N PRO A 55 10.17 0.90 -16.24
CA PRO A 55 9.23 2.00 -16.28
C PRO A 55 8.53 2.11 -14.93
N LYS A 56 8.35 3.34 -14.43
CA LYS A 56 7.76 3.61 -13.11
C LYS A 56 6.38 4.22 -13.27
N ALA A 57 5.54 4.04 -12.26
CA ALA A 57 4.22 4.68 -12.15
C ALA A 57 4.06 5.26 -10.75
N ARG A 58 3.35 6.39 -10.66
CA ARG A 58 3.06 7.07 -9.39
C ARG A 58 1.56 7.14 -9.13
N PHE A 59 1.13 6.66 -7.97
CA PHE A 59 -0.26 6.69 -7.52
C PHE A 59 -0.37 7.71 -6.39
N VAL A 60 -1.39 8.56 -6.44
CA VAL A 60 -1.64 9.54 -5.37
C VAL A 60 -3.13 9.58 -5.10
N ALA A 61 -3.50 9.47 -3.83
CA ALA A 61 -4.87 9.72 -3.39
C ALA A 61 -4.86 10.64 -2.18
N ARG A 62 -5.86 11.52 -2.13
CA ARG A 62 -6.07 12.46 -1.01
C ARG A 62 -7.52 12.42 -0.61
N ARG A 63 -7.77 12.44 0.69
CA ARG A 63 -9.13 12.53 1.22
C ARG A 63 -9.12 13.26 2.54
N THR A 64 -10.00 14.25 2.63
CA THR A 64 -10.30 14.94 3.87
C THR A 64 -11.68 14.52 4.36
N GLU A 65 -11.79 14.12 5.61
CA GLU A 65 -13.04 13.83 6.29
C GLU A 65 -13.22 14.76 7.48
N SER A 66 -14.45 15.17 7.73
CA SER A 66 -14.77 16.08 8.83
C SER A 66 -16.05 15.66 9.51
N VAL A 67 -16.02 15.63 10.83
CA VAL A 67 -17.17 15.30 11.66
C VAL A 67 -17.34 16.34 12.76
N SER A 68 -18.60 16.64 13.09
CA SER A 68 -18.92 17.49 14.23
C SER A 68 -18.98 16.63 15.48
N VAL A 69 -18.24 17.03 16.51
CA VAL A 69 -18.14 16.34 17.80
C VAL A 69 -18.74 17.24 18.88
N ARG A 70 -19.67 16.70 19.67
CA ARG A 70 -20.21 17.40 20.84
C ARG A 70 -19.20 17.30 21.97
N GLN A 71 -18.86 18.44 22.56
CA GLN A 71 -18.01 18.45 23.74
C GLN A 71 -18.78 17.87 24.93
N LEU A 72 -18.13 16.98 25.68
CA LEU A 72 -18.67 16.37 26.90
C LEU A 72 -17.98 16.96 28.13
N GLN A 73 -17.99 16.23 29.26
CA GLN A 73 -17.40 16.71 30.53
C GLN A 73 -15.92 17.05 30.42
N ARG A 74 -15.20 16.36 29.51
CA ARG A 74 -13.80 16.65 29.18
C ARG A 74 -13.72 17.16 27.74
N PRO A 75 -12.98 18.24 27.47
CA PRO A 75 -12.96 18.86 26.15
C PRO A 75 -12.20 18.00 25.13
N LEU A 76 -12.62 18.09 23.86
CA LEU A 76 -12.03 17.31 22.77
C LEU A 76 -10.53 17.61 22.58
N ILE A 77 -10.12 18.88 22.77
CA ILE A 77 -8.71 19.26 22.63
C ILE A 77 -7.80 18.51 23.62
N GLU A 78 -8.25 18.30 24.86
CA GLU A 78 -7.46 17.54 25.85
C GLU A 78 -7.31 16.08 25.45
N TYR A 79 -8.38 15.48 24.93
CA TYR A 79 -8.35 14.12 24.38
C TYR A 79 -7.38 14.03 23.20
N MET A 80 -7.44 14.98 22.27
CA MET A 80 -6.59 15.03 21.09
C MET A 80 -5.10 15.27 21.42
N SER A 81 -4.81 15.83 22.59
CA SER A 81 -3.45 16.00 23.13
C SER A 81 -2.95 14.80 23.96
N LEU A 82 -3.74 13.73 24.11
CA LEU A 82 -3.28 12.54 24.80
C LEU A 82 -2.13 11.86 24.02
N PRO A 83 -1.17 11.24 24.73
CA PRO A 83 -0.14 10.46 24.07
C PRO A 83 -0.75 9.25 23.37
N ALA A 84 -0.07 8.79 22.31
CA ALA A 84 -0.52 7.67 21.48
C ALA A 84 -0.83 6.38 22.28
N SER A 85 -0.15 6.18 23.41
CA SER A 85 -0.32 5.02 24.31
C SER A 85 -1.67 5.03 25.04
N GLN A 86 -2.31 6.18 25.12
CA GLN A 86 -3.57 6.37 25.82
C GLN A 86 -4.80 6.18 24.92
N TYR A 87 -4.66 6.21 23.61
CA TYR A 87 -5.78 5.89 22.72
C TYR A 87 -6.10 4.40 22.75
N SER A 88 -7.40 4.08 22.69
CA SER A 88 -7.81 2.70 22.49
C SER A 88 -7.39 2.23 21.10
N VAL A 89 -7.23 0.92 20.94
CA VAL A 89 -7.11 0.33 19.61
C VAL A 89 -8.47 0.51 18.92
N LEU A 90 -8.52 1.41 17.93
CA LEU A 90 -9.78 1.87 17.32
C LEU A 90 -10.47 0.81 16.43
N ASP A 91 -9.74 -0.21 16.00
CA ASP A 91 -10.27 -1.35 15.24
C ASP A 91 -9.49 -2.62 15.61
N ALA A 92 -9.91 -3.30 16.66
CA ALA A 92 -9.19 -4.46 17.22
C ALA A 92 -9.00 -5.63 16.24
N GLU A 93 -9.82 -5.71 15.19
CA GLU A 93 -9.70 -6.76 14.17
C GLU A 93 -8.57 -6.48 13.18
N ARG A 94 -8.23 -5.21 12.98
CA ARG A 94 -7.34 -4.76 11.89
C ARG A 94 -6.14 -4.00 12.40
N ILE A 95 -6.11 -3.62 13.66
CA ILE A 95 -5.04 -2.81 14.24
C ILE A 95 -4.47 -3.56 15.44
N GLU A 96 -3.17 -3.82 15.36
CA GLU A 96 -2.38 -4.36 16.46
C GLU A 96 -1.46 -3.26 16.98
N ARG A 97 -1.47 -3.03 18.29
CA ARG A 97 -0.49 -2.13 18.93
C ARG A 97 0.85 -2.85 19.05
N ILE A 98 1.91 -2.26 18.52
CA ILE A 98 3.28 -2.80 18.59
C ILE A 98 4.04 -2.17 19.76
N ASP A 99 3.88 -0.86 19.96
CA ASP A 99 4.41 -0.12 21.10
C ASP A 99 3.52 1.08 21.46
N ASP A 100 4.02 1.99 22.29
CA ASP A 100 3.29 3.19 22.75
C ASP A 100 2.78 4.07 21.59
N SER A 101 3.52 4.16 20.49
CA SER A 101 3.23 5.05 19.35
C SER A 101 3.10 4.35 18.01
N THR A 102 3.45 3.05 17.94
CA THR A 102 3.53 2.29 16.70
C THR A 102 2.43 1.24 16.62
N PHE A 103 1.80 1.14 15.45
CA PHE A 103 0.68 0.25 15.18
C PHE A 103 0.91 -0.50 13.88
N ARG A 104 0.46 -1.75 13.83
CA ARG A 104 0.35 -2.53 12.62
C ARG A 104 -1.11 -2.53 12.17
N CYS A 105 -1.35 -2.14 10.93
CA CYS A 105 -2.70 -2.03 10.37
C CYS A 105 -2.84 -2.96 9.15
N TYR A 106 -3.88 -3.80 9.17
CA TYR A 106 -4.25 -4.69 8.08
C TYR A 106 -5.30 -4.00 7.20
N VAL A 107 -4.89 -3.59 6.00
CA VAL A 107 -5.80 -2.97 5.02
C VAL A 107 -6.63 -4.05 4.34
N TYR A 108 -7.87 -3.71 4.00
CA TYR A 108 -8.76 -4.62 3.27
C TYR A 108 -8.10 -5.16 2.00
N ARG A 109 -8.34 -6.44 1.72
CA ARG A 109 -7.91 -7.07 0.49
C ARG A 109 -8.64 -6.45 -0.70
N PHE A 110 -7.89 -6.01 -1.71
CA PHE A 110 -8.45 -5.42 -2.92
C PHE A 110 -7.83 -6.01 -4.18
N LYS A 111 -8.55 -5.86 -5.30
CA LYS A 111 -8.06 -6.25 -6.62
C LYS A 111 -7.37 -5.09 -7.29
N PHE A 112 -6.17 -5.35 -7.82
CA PHE A 112 -5.41 -4.46 -8.67
C PHE A 112 -5.06 -5.21 -9.94
N PHE A 113 -5.81 -4.95 -11.01
CA PHE A 113 -5.81 -5.77 -12.24
C PHE A 113 -6.06 -7.26 -11.93
N ALA A 114 -5.15 -8.14 -12.37
CA ALA A 114 -5.22 -9.58 -12.15
C ALA A 114 -4.69 -10.01 -10.77
N PHE A 115 -4.21 -9.08 -9.95
CA PHE A 115 -3.68 -9.36 -8.63
C PHE A 115 -4.66 -9.00 -7.54
N GLU A 116 -4.56 -9.76 -6.46
CA GLU A 116 -5.27 -9.50 -5.24
C GLU A 116 -4.25 -9.25 -4.14
N VAL A 117 -4.38 -8.09 -3.51
CA VAL A 117 -3.34 -7.48 -2.68
C VAL A 117 -3.91 -7.20 -1.30
N CYS A 118 -3.13 -7.53 -0.27
CA CYS A 118 -3.45 -7.23 1.12
C CYS A 118 -2.29 -6.44 1.75
N PRO A 119 -2.36 -5.10 1.82
CA PRO A 119 -1.31 -4.31 2.46
C PRO A 119 -1.35 -4.44 3.98
N VAL A 120 -0.17 -4.61 4.57
CA VAL A 120 0.08 -4.51 6.00
C VAL A 120 0.97 -3.30 6.23
N LEU A 121 0.42 -2.33 6.95
CA LEU A 121 1.08 -1.06 7.23
C LEU A 121 1.68 -1.10 8.63
N LEU A 122 2.89 -0.59 8.78
CA LEU A 122 3.41 -0.18 10.08
C LEU A 122 3.37 1.34 10.13
N VAL A 123 2.65 1.90 11.10
CA VAL A 123 2.41 3.34 11.22
C VAL A 123 2.84 3.85 12.59
N ARG A 124 3.26 5.10 12.66
CA ARG A 124 3.56 5.81 13.90
C ARG A 124 2.62 6.99 14.08
N VAL A 125 2.13 7.16 15.30
CA VAL A 125 1.36 8.34 15.71
C VAL A 125 2.31 9.34 16.37
N GLU A 126 2.34 10.55 15.84
CA GLU A 126 3.09 11.68 16.37
C GLU A 126 2.13 12.74 16.91
N GLU A 127 2.35 13.18 18.14
CA GLU A 127 1.56 14.25 18.77
C GLU A 127 1.75 15.59 18.02
N GLN A 128 0.68 16.38 17.95
CA GLN A 128 0.66 17.71 17.34
C GLN A 128 -0.11 18.67 18.26
N PRO A 129 0.14 20.00 18.21
CA PRO A 129 -0.46 20.95 19.14
C PRO A 129 -2.00 20.89 19.26
N ASN A 130 -2.70 20.52 18.17
CA ASN A 130 -4.16 20.43 18.12
C ASN A 130 -4.66 19.06 17.63
N GLY A 131 -3.87 18.00 17.84
CA GLY A 131 -4.21 16.65 17.39
C GLY A 131 -3.01 15.75 17.21
N CYS A 132 -3.01 14.96 16.15
CA CYS A 132 -1.93 14.02 15.88
C CYS A 132 -1.70 13.83 14.37
N CYS A 133 -0.56 13.26 14.04
CA CYS A 133 -0.19 12.89 12.68
C CYS A 133 0.17 11.40 12.66
N ILE A 134 -0.51 10.63 11.81
CA ILE A 134 -0.22 9.22 11.58
C ILE A 134 0.67 9.15 10.34
N LYS A 135 1.88 8.62 10.51
CA LYS A 135 2.86 8.47 9.43
C LYS A 135 3.15 7.01 9.14
N LEU A 136 3.30 6.69 7.87
CA LEU A 136 3.75 5.37 7.43
C LEU A 136 5.25 5.19 7.73
N LEU A 137 5.59 4.10 8.43
CA LEU A 137 6.96 3.65 8.62
C LEU A 137 7.35 2.63 7.55
N SER A 138 6.45 1.69 7.24
CA SER A 138 6.67 0.71 6.18
C SER A 138 5.35 0.12 5.71
N CYS A 139 5.33 -0.38 4.48
CA CYS A 139 4.22 -1.12 3.90
C CYS A 139 4.75 -2.43 3.32
N LYS A 140 4.06 -3.53 3.62
CA LYS A 140 4.32 -4.84 3.03
C LYS A 140 3.04 -5.37 2.40
N LEU A 141 3.14 -5.91 1.20
CA LEU A 141 2.06 -6.60 0.54
C LEU A 141 2.11 -8.09 0.89
N GLU A 142 1.01 -8.58 1.43
CA GLU A 142 0.73 -10.00 1.63
C GLU A 142 -0.19 -10.52 0.52
N GLY A 143 -0.08 -11.83 0.25
CA GLY A 143 -0.88 -12.51 -0.76
C GLY A 143 -0.07 -13.57 -1.49
N SER A 144 -0.31 -13.69 -2.80
CA SER A 144 0.40 -14.66 -3.64
C SER A 144 1.91 -14.37 -3.73
N PRO A 145 2.76 -15.38 -4.04
CA PRO A 145 4.21 -15.17 -4.19
C PRO A 145 4.59 -14.05 -5.15
N ILE A 146 3.79 -13.85 -6.20
CA ILE A 146 4.00 -12.78 -7.18
C ILE A 146 3.75 -11.37 -6.61
N VAL A 147 2.79 -11.24 -5.67
CA VAL A 147 2.51 -9.99 -4.95
C VAL A 147 3.60 -9.72 -3.93
N VAL A 148 3.99 -10.73 -3.16
CA VAL A 148 5.06 -10.60 -2.16
C VAL A 148 6.39 -10.22 -2.82
N ALA A 149 6.68 -10.74 -4.02
CA ALA A 149 7.86 -10.37 -4.81
C ALA A 149 7.87 -8.90 -5.30
N GLN A 150 6.77 -8.16 -5.17
CA GLN A 150 6.75 -6.73 -5.46
C GLN A 150 7.20 -5.87 -4.29
N ASN A 151 7.37 -6.42 -3.07
CA ASN A 151 7.76 -5.64 -1.89
C ASN A 151 9.09 -4.89 -2.02
N ASP A 152 9.97 -5.33 -2.92
CA ASP A 152 11.25 -4.66 -3.19
C ASP A 152 11.19 -3.74 -4.43
N LYS A 153 10.00 -3.57 -5.01
CA LYS A 153 9.73 -2.88 -6.28
C LYS A 153 8.72 -1.74 -6.15
N PHE A 154 8.35 -1.39 -4.94
CA PHE A 154 7.58 -0.18 -4.67
C PHE A 154 8.11 0.54 -3.45
N ASP A 155 7.79 1.83 -3.41
CA ASP A 155 7.94 2.69 -2.25
C ASP A 155 6.58 3.33 -1.96
N ALA A 156 6.28 3.54 -0.67
CA ALA A 156 5.02 4.12 -0.25
C ALA A 156 5.25 5.13 0.86
N SER A 157 4.53 6.24 0.79
CA SER A 157 4.42 7.23 1.86
C SER A 157 2.95 7.49 2.15
N MET A 158 2.64 7.70 3.42
CA MET A 158 1.32 8.11 3.84
C MET A 158 1.42 9.01 5.06
N GLU A 159 0.61 10.06 5.06
CA GLU A 159 0.40 10.96 6.17
C GLU A 159 -1.10 11.16 6.37
N ASN A 160 -1.58 10.99 7.59
CA ASN A 160 -2.93 11.37 7.98
C ASN A 160 -2.85 12.33 9.16
N LYS A 161 -3.21 13.59 8.92
CA LYS A 161 -3.23 14.63 9.93
C LYS A 161 -4.64 14.75 10.51
N ILE A 162 -4.75 14.54 11.82
CA ILE A 162 -5.99 14.71 12.57
C ILE A 162 -5.87 15.99 13.40
N SER A 163 -6.86 16.86 13.27
CA SER A 163 -6.92 18.11 14.01
C SER A 163 -8.34 18.46 14.41
N CYS A 164 -8.51 18.97 15.63
CA CYS A 164 -9.74 19.63 16.04
C CYS A 164 -9.63 21.15 15.86
N ASP A 165 -10.72 21.79 15.47
CA ASP A 165 -10.79 23.24 15.35
C ASP A 165 -10.54 23.88 16.71
N SER A 166 -9.55 24.77 16.78
CA SER A 166 -9.16 25.49 17.99
C SER A 166 -10.01 26.74 18.22
N THR A 167 -11.27 26.76 17.76
CA THR A 167 -12.15 27.91 17.94
C THR A 167 -12.34 28.16 19.44
N ARG A 168 -11.71 29.24 19.90
CA ARG A 168 -11.41 29.59 21.29
C ARG A 168 -12.63 30.19 22.01
N GLY A 169 -13.79 29.57 21.87
CA GLY A 169 -15.04 30.00 22.50
C GLY A 169 -15.88 28.79 22.89
N ASP A 170 -16.82 29.00 23.82
CA ASP A 170 -17.71 28.04 24.48
C ASP A 170 -18.68 27.29 23.55
N SER A 171 -18.25 26.94 22.34
CA SER A 171 -19.03 26.15 21.40
C SER A 171 -19.15 24.72 21.94
N SER A 172 -20.39 24.30 22.18
CA SER A 172 -20.73 22.93 22.56
C SER A 172 -20.37 21.90 21.46
N VAL A 173 -20.05 22.36 20.25
CA VAL A 173 -19.67 21.53 19.10
C VAL A 173 -18.32 21.99 18.54
N GLN A 174 -17.40 21.05 18.36
CA GLN A 174 -16.14 21.26 17.65
C GLN A 174 -16.09 20.40 16.39
N LYS A 175 -15.32 20.84 15.40
CA LYS A 175 -15.08 20.06 14.18
C LYS A 175 -13.80 19.28 14.33
N LEU A 176 -13.87 17.98 14.11
CA LEU A 176 -12.72 17.08 14.01
C LEU A 176 -12.49 16.78 12.54
N THR A 177 -11.29 17.08 12.06
CA THR A 177 -10.90 16.93 10.66
C THR A 177 -9.74 15.96 10.55
N SER A 178 -9.81 15.05 9.58
CA SER A 178 -8.71 14.15 9.20
C SER A 178 -8.39 14.39 7.74
N ASP A 179 -7.14 14.72 7.45
CA ASP A 179 -6.62 14.94 6.10
C ASP A 179 -5.56 13.89 5.78
N ALA A 180 -5.92 12.95 4.91
CA ALA A 180 -5.11 11.79 4.57
C ALA A 180 -4.58 11.87 3.15
N VAL A 181 -3.29 11.59 2.99
CA VAL A 181 -2.58 11.56 1.72
C VAL A 181 -1.81 10.24 1.64
N ILE A 182 -2.00 9.52 0.54
CA ILE A 182 -1.23 8.31 0.23
C ILE A 182 -0.54 8.54 -1.11
N GLU A 183 0.75 8.23 -1.16
CA GLU A 183 1.53 8.20 -2.38
C GLU A 183 2.27 6.86 -2.49
N VAL A 184 2.19 6.23 -3.67
CA VAL A 184 2.86 4.97 -3.96
C VAL A 184 3.61 5.11 -5.28
N ASN A 185 4.91 4.80 -5.27
CA ASN A 185 5.75 4.76 -6.45
C ASN A 185 6.10 3.29 -6.74
N ILE A 186 5.76 2.79 -7.92
CA ILE A 186 6.01 1.38 -8.30
C ILE A 186 6.92 1.29 -9.52
N GLU A 187 7.73 0.23 -9.57
CA GLU A 187 8.30 -0.28 -10.82
C GLU A 187 7.26 -1.17 -11.51
N ILE A 188 6.92 -0.85 -12.75
CA ILE A 188 5.90 -1.58 -13.50
C ILE A 188 6.40 -3.00 -13.81
N PRO A 189 5.73 -4.04 -13.27
CA PRO A 189 6.08 -5.43 -13.54
C PRO A 189 6.03 -5.74 -15.03
N PHE A 190 6.85 -6.70 -15.48
CA PHE A 190 6.89 -7.11 -16.90
C PHE A 190 5.51 -7.45 -17.47
N ALA A 191 4.66 -8.13 -16.68
CA ALA A 191 3.30 -8.50 -17.07
C ALA A 191 2.38 -7.30 -17.40
N PHE A 192 2.71 -6.10 -16.94
CA PHE A 192 1.93 -4.88 -17.17
C PHE A 192 2.58 -3.90 -18.13
N ARG A 193 3.72 -4.23 -18.73
CA ARG A 193 4.41 -3.33 -19.68
C ARG A 193 3.61 -3.03 -20.95
N ALA A 194 2.63 -3.87 -21.30
CA ALA A 194 1.72 -3.62 -22.42
C ALA A 194 0.61 -2.62 -22.07
N ILE A 195 0.39 -2.33 -20.78
CA ILE A 195 -0.61 -1.37 -20.32
C ILE A 195 0.02 0.03 -20.31
N PRO A 196 -0.65 1.06 -20.87
CA PRO A 196 -0.15 2.43 -20.79
C PRO A 196 0.06 2.86 -19.35
N THR A 197 1.21 3.49 -19.05
CA THR A 197 1.55 3.96 -17.69
C THR A 197 0.43 4.80 -17.09
N GLN A 198 -0.20 5.69 -17.87
CA GLN A 198 -1.29 6.56 -17.42
C GLN A 198 -2.52 5.76 -16.95
N ALA A 199 -2.81 4.62 -17.59
CA ALA A 199 -3.90 3.75 -17.18
C ALA A 199 -3.56 3.03 -15.87
N ILE A 200 -2.30 2.63 -15.67
CA ILE A 200 -1.81 2.05 -14.41
C ILE A 200 -1.90 3.10 -13.29
N GLU A 201 -1.46 4.34 -13.55
CA GLU A 201 -1.48 5.45 -12.59
C GLU A 201 -2.90 5.83 -12.18
N SER A 202 -3.80 5.97 -13.15
CA SER A 202 -5.22 6.25 -12.91
C SER A 202 -5.88 5.13 -12.11
N THR A 203 -5.68 3.88 -12.50
CA THR A 203 -6.23 2.71 -11.77
C THR A 203 -5.68 2.63 -10.34
N GLY A 204 -4.37 2.84 -10.17
CA GLY A 204 -3.73 2.81 -8.86
C GLY A 204 -4.24 3.90 -7.94
N SER A 205 -4.34 5.14 -8.45
CA SER A 205 -4.88 6.28 -7.70
C SER A 205 -6.35 6.04 -7.32
N GLN A 206 -7.17 5.53 -8.24
CA GLN A 206 -8.57 5.19 -7.97
C GLN A 206 -8.71 4.11 -6.88
N VAL A 207 -7.85 3.09 -6.88
CA VAL A 207 -7.83 2.06 -5.83
C VAL A 207 -7.51 2.69 -4.48
N LEU A 208 -6.46 3.52 -4.39
CA LEU A 208 -6.10 4.23 -3.16
C LEU A 208 -7.24 5.15 -2.68
N GLU A 209 -7.95 5.82 -3.59
CA GLU A 209 -9.12 6.63 -3.26
C GLU A 209 -10.28 5.80 -2.68
N GLN A 210 -10.57 4.63 -3.24
CA GLN A 210 -11.60 3.74 -2.68
C GLN A 210 -11.21 3.22 -1.29
N ILE A 211 -9.93 2.91 -1.09
CA ILE A 211 -9.38 2.52 0.21
C ILE A 211 -9.60 3.63 1.24
N LEU A 212 -9.24 4.88 0.92
CA LEU A 212 -9.51 6.04 1.79
C LEU A 212 -11.00 6.26 2.01
N LYS A 213 -11.83 6.05 0.97
CA LYS A 213 -13.29 6.19 1.04
C LYS A 213 -13.95 5.23 2.03
N ALA A 214 -13.44 4.02 2.15
CA ALA A 214 -13.96 3.02 3.08
C ALA A 214 -13.38 3.21 4.49
N MET A 215 -12.07 3.42 4.61
CA MET A 215 -11.39 3.37 5.91
C MET A 215 -11.49 4.67 6.69
N LEU A 216 -11.39 5.82 6.03
CA LEU A 216 -11.29 7.11 6.73
C LEU A 216 -12.57 7.44 7.54
N PRO A 217 -13.79 7.26 7.01
CA PRO A 217 -15.01 7.47 7.80
C PRO A 217 -15.13 6.52 9.00
N ARG A 218 -14.73 5.24 8.83
CA ARG A 218 -14.73 4.25 9.92
C ARG A 218 -13.77 4.67 11.03
N PHE A 219 -12.55 5.06 10.66
CA PHE A 219 -11.56 5.59 11.59
C PHE A 219 -12.12 6.79 12.38
N MET A 220 -12.72 7.76 11.70
CA MET A 220 -13.31 8.95 12.35
C MET A 220 -14.43 8.58 13.32
N SER A 221 -15.29 7.62 12.95
CA SER A 221 -16.35 7.14 13.83
C SER A 221 -15.80 6.45 15.09
N GLN A 222 -14.76 5.63 14.95
CA GLN A 222 -14.14 4.95 16.09
C GLN A 222 -13.40 5.93 17.01
N LEU A 223 -12.70 6.91 16.43
CA LEU A 223 -12.04 7.96 17.21
C LEU A 223 -13.03 8.79 18.02
N MET A 224 -14.23 9.05 17.48
CA MET A 224 -15.32 9.73 18.18
C MET A 224 -15.86 8.89 19.34
N LYS A 225 -16.07 7.59 19.14
CA LYS A 225 -16.50 6.68 20.20
C LYS A 225 -15.49 6.59 21.34
N ASP A 226 -14.20 6.54 21.02
CA ASP A 226 -13.12 6.54 22.02
C ASP A 226 -13.10 7.85 22.81
N TYR A 227 -13.30 9.00 22.14
CA TYR A 227 -13.49 10.28 22.81
C TYR A 227 -14.70 10.27 23.76
N GLU A 228 -15.86 9.78 23.32
CA GLU A 228 -17.08 9.75 24.13
C GLU A 228 -16.90 8.89 25.40
N ALA A 229 -16.25 7.73 25.26
CA ALA A 229 -15.89 6.88 26.40
C ALA A 229 -14.91 7.58 27.34
N TRP A 230 -13.84 8.16 26.80
CA TRP A 230 -12.84 8.88 27.58
C TRP A 230 -13.42 10.09 28.34
N ALA A 231 -14.28 10.86 27.69
CA ALA A 231 -14.85 12.08 28.22
C ALA A 231 -16.00 11.84 29.19
N SER A 232 -16.66 10.68 29.15
CA SER A 232 -17.65 10.26 30.14
C SER A 232 -17.03 9.64 31.40
N GLY A 233 -15.71 9.46 31.43
CA GLY A 233 -14.99 8.92 32.59
C GLY A 233 -14.91 7.40 32.61
N ASP A 234 -15.28 6.71 31.51
CA ASP A 234 -15.03 5.30 31.37
C ASP A 234 -13.51 5.05 31.25
N THR A 235 -12.97 4.36 32.24
CA THR A 235 -11.54 4.02 32.33
C THR A 235 -11.24 2.63 31.78
N SER A 236 -12.26 1.86 31.38
CA SER A 236 -12.09 0.49 30.90
C SER A 236 -11.33 0.42 29.57
N ARG A 237 -11.34 1.52 28.77
CA ARG A 237 -10.64 1.73 27.48
C ARG A 237 -10.44 0.44 26.68
N GLN A 238 -11.52 -0.31 26.52
CA GLN A 238 -11.50 -1.57 25.79
C GLN A 238 -11.25 -1.30 24.30
N PRO A 239 -10.57 -2.21 23.58
CA PRO A 239 -10.43 -2.11 22.13
C PRO A 239 -11.80 -1.95 21.47
N LEU A 240 -11.91 -1.03 20.50
CA LEU A 240 -13.14 -0.77 19.76
C LEU A 240 -13.17 -1.61 18.46
N GLY A 241 -14.35 -2.12 18.10
CA GLY A 241 -14.60 -2.87 16.85
C GLY A 241 -15.41 -4.15 17.06
N THR A 242 -16.60 -4.24 16.45
CA THR A 242 -17.50 -5.41 16.52
C THR A 242 -17.52 -6.28 15.25
N GLY A 243 -16.69 -5.96 14.25
CA GLY A 243 -16.63 -6.72 13.00
C GLY A 243 -17.78 -6.55 12.02
N GLU A 244 -18.77 -5.74 12.36
CA GLU A 244 -19.92 -5.52 11.48
C GLU A 244 -19.58 -4.57 10.33
N ILE A 245 -20.04 -4.97 9.13
CA ILE A 245 -19.85 -4.32 7.83
C ILE A 245 -21.14 -3.61 7.43
#